data_AF-A0A382M5Z8-F1
#
_entry.id   AF-A0A382M5Z8-F1
#
_cell.length_a   1.000
_cell.length_b   1.000
_cell.length_c   1.000
_cell.angle_alpha   90.00
_cell.angle_beta   90.00
_cell.angle_gamma   90.00
#
_symmetry.space_group_name_H-M   'P 1'
#
loop_
_entity.id
_entity.type
_entity.pdbx_description
1 polymer ?
#
loop_
_entity_poly.entity_id
_entity_poly.type
_entity_poly.pdbx_seq_one_letter_code
_entity_poly.pdbx_strand_id
1 'polypeptide(L)'
;GENGKNIPMECLAFNRDKEAFDNVETDWVRKYNPEMKCGWAYAIQCIHDGQVKVLNLKKKLLEQIMLAAEDLGDPTDTETGWDVNFKRVKTGPNVFNVEYQLQVLRCKTRALGDEEKALVEELKSMQDVLPRPTPEAQKDLLDRIAGASHEVPDEVESELSKEDVPW
;
A
#
# COMPACT_ATOMS: atom_id res chain seq x y z
N GLY A 1 9.78 9.85 -9.96
CA GLY A 1 9.87 8.64 -10.80
C GLY A 1 9.88 9.01 -12.26
N GLU A 2 10.09 8.04 -13.15
CA GLU A 2 10.28 8.26 -14.61
C GLU A 2 9.13 9.06 -15.26
N ASN A 3 7.89 8.94 -14.78
CA ASN A 3 6.73 9.67 -15.30
C ASN A 3 6.33 10.88 -14.45
N GLY A 4 7.25 11.48 -13.70
CA GLY A 4 6.95 12.58 -12.76
C GLY A 4 6.10 12.17 -11.54
N LYS A 5 5.74 10.89 -11.41
CA LYS A 5 4.99 10.33 -10.28
C LYS A 5 5.91 9.93 -9.13
N ASN A 6 5.39 9.99 -7.91
CA ASN A 6 6.05 9.48 -6.72
C ASN A 6 6.19 7.96 -6.83
N ILE A 7 7.41 7.44 -6.64
CA ILE A 7 7.66 6.01 -6.54
C ILE A 7 7.79 5.69 -5.06
N PRO A 8 6.92 4.82 -4.50
CA PRO A 8 7.12 4.35 -3.13
C PRO A 8 8.40 3.51 -3.09
N MET A 9 9.32 3.91 -2.21
CA MET A 9 10.60 3.24 -2.02
C MET A 9 10.85 3.10 -0.52
N GLU A 10 11.30 1.93 -0.11
CA GLU A 10 11.60 1.66 1.28
C GLU A 10 12.88 2.38 1.74
N CYS A 11 12.87 2.86 2.98
CA CYS A 11 14.02 3.46 3.65
C CYS A 11 14.92 2.34 4.21
N LEU A 12 16.06 2.10 3.56
CA LEU A 12 16.99 1.03 3.96
C LEU A 12 17.69 1.32 5.31
N ALA A 13 17.70 2.57 5.75
CA ALA A 13 18.24 2.93 7.06
C ALA A 13 17.40 2.37 8.24
N PHE A 14 16.13 1.99 8.00
CA PHE A 14 15.25 1.38 8.98
C PHE A 14 15.34 -0.15 8.93
N ASN A 15 15.56 -0.79 10.08
CA ASN A 15 15.60 -2.24 10.21
C ASN A 15 14.22 -2.77 10.63
N ARG A 16 13.61 -3.63 9.80
CA ARG A 16 12.27 -4.19 10.05
C ARG A 16 12.24 -5.06 11.31
N ASP A 17 13.27 -5.88 11.53
CA ASP A 17 13.30 -6.87 12.63
C ASP A 17 13.55 -6.21 14.00
N LYS A 18 14.33 -5.13 14.03
CA LYS A 18 14.61 -4.36 15.26
C LYS A 18 13.63 -3.21 15.48
N GLU A 19 12.77 -2.94 14.51
CA GLU A 19 11.86 -1.78 14.47
C GLU A 19 12.56 -0.45 14.78
N ALA A 20 13.80 -0.29 14.32
CA ALA A 20 14.65 0.85 14.66
C ALA A 20 15.56 1.27 13.50
N PHE A 21 15.97 2.54 13.50
CA PHE A 21 17.00 3.03 12.59
C PHE A 21 18.38 2.61 13.11
N ASP A 22 18.93 1.53 12.57
CA ASP A 22 20.30 1.11 12.87
C ASP A 22 21.31 1.58 11.81
N ASN A 23 20.84 2.08 10.66
CA ASN A 23 21.64 2.62 9.56
C ASN A 23 22.74 1.66 9.06
N VAL A 24 22.51 0.34 9.20
CA VAL A 24 23.46 -0.69 8.76
C VAL A 24 23.52 -0.75 7.23
N GLU A 25 22.38 -0.71 6.56
CA GLU A 25 22.30 -0.65 5.10
C GLU A 25 22.45 0.78 4.60
N THR A 26 23.14 0.95 3.47
CA THR A 26 23.27 2.26 2.84
C THR A 26 21.95 2.62 2.15
N ASP A 27 21.27 3.64 2.68
CA ASP A 27 20.11 4.23 2.03
C ASP A 27 20.54 5.34 1.07
N TRP A 28 20.42 5.06 -0.23
CA TRP A 28 20.77 6.00 -1.28
C TRP A 28 19.74 7.10 -1.46
N VAL A 29 18.49 6.94 -1.02
CA VAL A 29 17.43 7.96 -1.21
C VAL A 29 17.85 9.30 -0.61
N ARG A 30 18.42 9.30 0.60
CA ARG A 30 18.88 10.53 1.27
C ARG A 30 20.06 11.21 0.56
N LYS A 31 20.84 10.48 -0.23
CA LYS A 31 21.94 11.06 -1.01
C LYS A 31 21.44 11.81 -2.24
N TYR A 32 20.40 11.28 -2.90
CA TYR A 32 19.80 11.91 -4.09
C TYR A 32 18.75 12.97 -3.72
N ASN A 33 18.03 12.78 -2.61
CA ASN A 33 16.94 13.64 -2.16
C ASN A 33 17.05 13.91 -0.64
N PRO A 34 18.03 14.73 -0.19
CA PRO A 34 18.32 14.94 1.23
C PRO A 34 17.17 15.60 2.02
N GLU A 35 16.28 16.31 1.34
CA GLU A 35 15.10 16.95 1.90
C GLU A 35 13.92 15.99 2.13
N MET A 36 13.93 14.81 1.49
CA MET A 36 12.86 13.84 1.64
C MET A 36 12.91 13.17 3.01
N LYS A 37 11.75 13.16 3.68
CA LYS A 37 11.56 12.44 4.94
C LYS A 37 10.87 11.11 4.68
N CYS A 38 11.35 10.07 5.36
CA CYS A 38 10.66 8.78 5.39
C CYS A 38 9.30 8.94 6.10
N GLY A 39 8.30 8.23 5.59
CA GLY A 39 6.98 8.12 6.19
C GLY A 39 6.58 6.65 6.33
N TRP A 40 5.61 6.39 7.19
CA TRP A 40 5.04 5.05 7.32
C TRP A 40 4.10 4.74 6.17
N ALA A 41 4.24 3.56 5.59
CA ALA A 41 3.31 2.98 4.65
C ALA A 41 2.81 1.65 5.21
N TYR A 42 1.52 1.38 5.04
CA TYR A 42 0.90 0.15 5.50
C TYR A 42 0.35 -0.57 4.29
N ALA A 43 0.69 -1.85 4.14
CA ALA A 43 0.18 -2.68 3.07
C ALA A 43 -0.31 -3.99 3.67
N ILE A 44 -1.49 -4.42 3.24
CA ILE A 44 -2.09 -5.70 3.64
C ILE A 44 -2.50 -6.47 2.39
N GLN A 45 -2.60 -7.79 2.52
CA GLN A 45 -3.27 -8.62 1.51
C GLN A 45 -4.73 -8.78 1.92
N CYS A 46 -5.65 -8.55 0.99
CA CYS A 46 -7.08 -8.68 1.21
C CYS A 46 -7.74 -9.39 0.04
N ILE A 47 -8.86 -10.06 0.30
CA ILE A 47 -9.72 -10.61 -0.75
C ILE A 47 -10.68 -9.51 -1.19
N HIS A 48 -10.71 -9.22 -2.49
CA HIS A 48 -11.65 -8.28 -3.08
C HIS A 48 -12.08 -8.78 -4.46
N ASP A 49 -13.39 -8.99 -4.62
CA ASP A 49 -14.02 -9.57 -5.81
C ASP A 49 -13.43 -10.94 -6.19
N GLY A 50 -13.25 -11.81 -5.18
CA GLY A 50 -12.76 -13.18 -5.38
C GLY A 50 -11.27 -13.27 -5.73
N GLN A 51 -10.50 -12.20 -5.54
CA GLN A 51 -9.07 -12.18 -5.82
C GLN A 51 -8.27 -11.61 -4.65
N VAL A 52 -7.10 -12.19 -4.38
CA VAL A 52 -6.12 -11.61 -3.44
C VAL A 52 -5.50 -10.37 -4.07
N LYS A 53 -5.62 -9.23 -3.39
CA LYS A 53 -5.06 -7.95 -3.80
C LYS A 53 -4.23 -7.35 -2.66
N VAL A 54 -3.21 -6.56 -3.02
CA VAL A 54 -2.45 -5.76 -2.06
C VAL A 54 -3.16 -4.41 -1.89
N LEU A 55 -3.63 -4.14 -0.68
CA LEU A 55 -4.25 -2.87 -0.32
C LEU A 55 -3.27 -2.01 0.47
N ASN A 56 -2.92 -0.86 -0.09
CA ASN A 56 -2.15 0.16 0.60
C ASN A 56 -3.08 1.03 1.45
N LEU A 57 -2.87 1.01 2.77
CA LEU A 57 -3.65 1.74 3.75
C LEU A 57 -2.93 3.02 4.20
N LYS A 58 -3.70 4.08 4.39
CA LYS A 58 -3.27 5.23 5.19
C LYS A 58 -3.36 4.88 6.67
N LYS A 59 -2.49 5.46 7.50
CA LYS A 59 -2.49 5.30 8.97
C LYS A 59 -3.89 5.36 9.58
N LYS A 60 -4.66 6.39 9.23
CA LYS A 60 -6.03 6.62 9.74
C LYS A 60 -6.99 5.45 9.43
N LEU A 61 -6.84 4.79 8.28
CA LEU A 61 -7.70 3.66 7.91
C LEU A 61 -7.32 2.41 8.70
N LEU A 62 -6.02 2.16 8.87
CA LEU A 62 -5.55 1.06 9.72
C LEU A 62 -6.00 1.25 11.17
N GLU A 63 -5.86 2.45 11.73
CA GLU A 63 -6.33 2.77 13.09
C GLU A 63 -7.83 2.54 13.26
N GLN A 64 -8.65 2.85 12.25
CA GLN A 64 -10.08 2.57 12.30
C GLN A 64 -10.38 1.07 12.34
N ILE A 65 -9.62 0.25 11.59
CA ILE A 65 -9.75 -1.21 11.63
C ILE A 65 -9.33 -1.74 13.00
N MET A 66 -8.17 -1.30 13.51
CA MET A 66 -7.67 -1.73 14.82
C MET A 66 -8.63 -1.39 15.95
N LEU A 67 -9.18 -0.17 15.95
CA LEU A 67 -10.17 0.25 16.94
C LEU A 67 -11.45 -0.61 16.86
N ALA A 68 -11.94 -0.89 15.65
CA ALA A 68 -13.11 -1.76 15.48
C ALA A 68 -12.82 -3.21 15.91
N ALA A 69 -11.57 -3.67 15.76
CA ALA A 69 -11.16 -5.01 16.17
C ALA A 69 -11.16 -5.20 17.69
N GLU A 70 -10.99 -4.12 18.48
CA GLU A 70 -11.11 -4.18 19.95
C GLU A 70 -12.50 -4.66 20.38
N ASP A 71 -13.55 -4.29 19.63
CA ASP A 71 -14.93 -4.66 19.93
C ASP A 71 -15.40 -5.90 19.15
N LEU A 72 -14.98 -6.06 17.89
CA LEU A 72 -15.49 -7.08 16.96
C LEU A 72 -14.62 -8.34 16.89
N GLY A 73 -13.43 -8.33 17.49
CA GLY A 73 -12.42 -9.38 17.32
C GLY A 73 -11.55 -9.20 16.09
N ASP A 74 -10.67 -10.18 15.84
CA ASP A 74 -9.68 -10.11 14.75
C ASP A 74 -10.33 -10.19 13.36
N PRO A 75 -10.23 -9.15 12.51
CA PRO A 75 -10.79 -9.17 11.16
C PRO A 75 -10.15 -10.21 10.24
N THR A 76 -8.96 -10.70 10.57
CA THR A 76 -8.18 -11.61 9.72
C THR A 76 -8.45 -13.09 10.03
N ASP A 77 -9.27 -13.38 11.04
CA ASP A 77 -9.62 -14.74 11.43
C ASP A 77 -10.49 -15.42 10.34
N THR A 78 -10.15 -16.66 9.98
CA THR A 78 -10.79 -17.36 8.87
C THR A 78 -12.18 -17.93 9.21
N GLU A 79 -12.52 -18.00 10.50
CA GLU A 79 -13.79 -18.56 10.99
C GLU A 79 -14.68 -17.50 11.63
N THR A 80 -14.08 -16.52 12.30
CA THR A 80 -14.74 -15.49 13.12
C THR A 80 -14.33 -14.07 12.75
N GLY A 81 -13.65 -13.89 11.61
CA GLY A 81 -13.30 -12.58 11.07
C GLY A 81 -14.49 -11.79 10.54
N TRP A 82 -14.22 -10.63 9.96
CA TRP A 82 -15.26 -9.72 9.47
C TRP A 82 -14.79 -8.88 8.29
N ASP A 83 -15.71 -8.59 7.36
CA ASP A 83 -15.39 -7.82 6.16
C ASP A 83 -15.20 -6.32 6.46
N VAL A 84 -14.07 -5.79 6.02
CA VAL A 84 -13.75 -4.36 6.12
C VAL A 84 -14.54 -3.57 5.07
N ASN A 85 -15.49 -2.75 5.54
CA ASN A 85 -16.37 -1.96 4.66
C ASN A 85 -16.07 -0.46 4.77
N PHE A 86 -15.37 0.10 3.79
CA PHE A 86 -15.11 1.54 3.73
C PHE A 86 -16.18 2.30 2.94
N LYS A 87 -16.63 3.44 3.49
CA LYS A 87 -17.43 4.43 2.77
C LYS A 87 -16.55 5.58 2.31
N ARG A 88 -16.60 5.87 1.02
CA ARG A 88 -16.03 7.11 0.46
C ARG A 88 -16.89 8.30 0.85
N VAL A 89 -16.25 9.31 1.44
CA VAL A 89 -16.86 10.58 1.86
C VAL A 89 -16.15 11.71 1.12
N LYS A 90 -16.91 12.55 0.43
CA LYS A 90 -16.37 13.75 -0.23
C LYS A 90 -16.13 14.83 0.83
N THR A 91 -14.90 15.32 0.95
CA THR A 91 -14.47 16.28 1.97
C THR A 91 -14.24 17.69 1.42
N GLY A 92 -14.45 17.89 0.12
CA GLY A 92 -14.29 19.19 -0.54
C GLY A 92 -14.68 19.14 -2.02
N PRO A 93 -14.58 20.26 -2.75
CA PRO A 93 -15.13 20.38 -4.10
C PRO A 93 -14.40 19.52 -5.14
N ASN A 94 -13.07 19.38 -5.02
CA ASN A 94 -12.24 18.65 -5.98
C ASN A 94 -12.38 17.13 -5.83
N VAL A 95 -12.14 16.40 -6.92
CA VAL A 95 -12.26 14.93 -6.98
C VAL A 95 -11.30 14.22 -6.01
N PHE A 96 -10.14 14.83 -5.74
CA PHE A 96 -9.14 14.33 -4.80
C PHE A 96 -9.48 14.57 -3.32
N ASN A 97 -10.49 15.41 -3.03
CA ASN A 97 -10.95 15.67 -1.67
C ASN A 97 -11.90 14.56 -1.23
N VAL A 98 -11.32 13.39 -1.00
CA VAL A 98 -12.04 12.20 -0.57
C VAL A 98 -11.36 11.57 0.62
N GLU A 99 -12.19 11.11 1.54
CA GLU A 99 -11.80 10.34 2.70
C GLU A 99 -12.52 9.00 2.66
N TYR A 100 -11.89 7.95 3.21
CA TYR A 100 -12.53 6.68 3.45
C TYR A 100 -12.77 6.54 4.95
N GLN A 101 -13.97 6.10 5.33
CA GLN A 101 -14.37 5.89 6.71
C GLN A 101 -14.93 4.48 6.87
N LEU A 102 -14.43 3.73 7.86
CA LEU A 102 -14.88 2.39 8.15
C LEU A 102 -16.33 2.43 8.64
N GLN A 103 -17.18 1.61 8.05
CA GLN A 103 -18.57 1.44 8.46
C GLN A 103 -18.69 0.26 9.43
N VAL A 104 -18.31 0.47 10.69
CA VAL A 104 -18.27 -0.57 11.73
C VAL A 104 -19.58 -1.38 11.81
N LEU A 105 -20.74 -0.72 11.70
CA LEU A 105 -22.05 -1.40 11.72
C LEU A 105 -22.31 -2.37 10.54
N ARG A 106 -21.51 -2.29 9.47
CA ARG A 106 -21.54 -3.20 8.33
C ARG A 106 -20.50 -4.31 8.44
N CYS A 107 -19.52 -4.18 9.33
CA CYS A 107 -18.53 -5.20 9.63
C CYS A 107 -19.21 -6.31 10.44
N LYS A 108 -19.75 -7.32 9.76
CA LYS A 108 -20.41 -8.45 10.39
C LYS A 108 -19.47 -9.65 10.41
N THR A 109 -19.39 -10.31 11.57
CA THR A 109 -18.64 -11.55 11.72
C THR A 109 -19.14 -12.62 10.76
N ARG A 110 -18.21 -13.26 10.05
CA ARG A 110 -18.48 -14.42 9.19
C ARG A 110 -17.22 -15.25 9.02
N ALA A 111 -17.42 -16.53 8.74
CA ALA A 111 -16.35 -17.39 8.23
C ALA A 111 -16.07 -17.08 6.75
N LEU A 112 -14.84 -17.37 6.32
CA LEU A 112 -14.49 -17.42 4.91
C LEU A 112 -15.18 -18.62 4.23
N GLY A 113 -15.64 -18.43 3.00
CA GLY A 113 -16.12 -19.50 2.14
C GLY A 113 -14.98 -20.40 1.65
N ASP A 114 -15.32 -21.54 1.05
CA ASP A 114 -14.31 -22.51 0.60
C ASP A 114 -13.36 -21.94 -0.46
N GLU A 115 -13.87 -21.11 -1.37
CA GLU A 115 -13.05 -20.40 -2.38
C GLU A 115 -12.09 -19.40 -1.73
N GLU A 116 -12.55 -18.67 -0.72
CA GLU A 116 -11.73 -17.70 0.00
C GLU A 116 -10.64 -18.39 0.84
N LYS A 117 -10.96 -19.55 1.42
CA LYS A 117 -9.97 -20.37 2.14
C LYS A 117 -8.86 -20.87 1.23
N ALA A 118 -9.19 -21.31 0.02
CA ALA A 118 -8.19 -21.71 -0.97
C ALA A 118 -7.25 -20.55 -1.34
N LEU A 119 -7.78 -19.33 -1.48
CA LEU A 119 -6.96 -18.13 -1.71
C LEU A 119 -6.03 -17.82 -0.53
N VAL A 120 -6.47 -18.11 0.70
CA VAL A 120 -5.66 -17.91 1.91
C VAL A 120 -4.53 -18.95 2.00
N GLU A 121 -4.77 -20.20 1.58
CA GLU A 121 -3.73 -21.24 1.54
C GLU A 121 -2.59 -20.89 0.56
N GLU A 122 -2.91 -20.17 -0.53
CA GLU A 122 -1.94 -19.71 -1.53
C GLU A 122 -1.30 -18.35 -1.19
N LEU A 123 -1.60 -17.75 -0.02
CA LEU A 123 -1.04 -16.46 0.38
C LEU A 123 0.48 -16.51 0.48
N LYS A 124 1.13 -15.58 -0.21
CA LYS A 124 2.56 -15.37 -0.11
C LYS A 124 2.90 -14.54 1.11
N SER A 125 4.12 -14.73 1.63
CA SER A 125 4.66 -13.86 2.68
C SER A 125 4.72 -12.40 2.19
N MET A 126 4.47 -11.44 3.07
CA MET A 126 4.65 -10.02 2.74
C MET A 126 6.08 -9.69 2.31
N GLN A 127 7.07 -10.49 2.73
CA GLN A 127 8.45 -10.35 2.26
C GLN A 127 8.61 -10.69 0.78
N ASP A 128 7.82 -11.64 0.26
CA ASP A 128 7.84 -12.01 -1.16
C ASP A 128 6.98 -11.06 -2.00
N VAL A 129 5.89 -10.54 -1.42
CA VAL A 129 4.95 -9.63 -2.09
C VAL A 129 5.52 -8.22 -2.22
N LEU A 130 6.17 -7.72 -1.18
CA LEU A 130 6.85 -6.42 -1.15
C LEU A 130 8.32 -6.61 -0.76
N PRO A 131 9.13 -7.17 -1.67
CA PRO A 131 10.52 -7.47 -1.41
C PRO A 131 11.29 -6.18 -1.14
N ARG A 132 12.07 -6.22 -0.07
CA ARG A 132 12.99 -5.13 0.27
C ARG A 132 14.10 -5.08 -0.78
N PRO A 133 14.34 -3.93 -1.44
CA PRO A 133 15.42 -3.80 -2.41
C PRO A 133 16.77 -3.85 -1.71
N THR A 134 17.80 -4.36 -2.40
CA THR A 134 19.19 -4.23 -1.92
C THR A 134 19.68 -2.78 -2.10
N PRO A 135 20.71 -2.33 -1.37
CA PRO A 135 21.32 -1.02 -1.57
C PRO A 135 21.74 -0.75 -3.03
N GLU A 136 22.26 -1.77 -3.73
CA GLU A 136 22.67 -1.66 -5.13
C GLU A 136 21.46 -1.48 -6.05
N ALA A 137 20.41 -2.28 -5.88
CA ALA A 137 19.18 -2.15 -6.65
C ALA A 137 18.49 -0.79 -6.41
N GLN A 138 18.52 -0.30 -5.17
CA GLN A 138 18.00 1.03 -4.82
C GLN A 138 18.81 2.13 -5.53
N LYS A 139 20.14 2.02 -5.53
CA LYS A 139 21.03 2.96 -6.21
C LYS A 139 20.81 2.95 -7.73
N ASP A 140 20.77 1.78 -8.35
CA ASP A 140 20.61 1.63 -9.81
C ASP A 140 19.29 2.24 -10.29
N LEU A 141 18.22 2.09 -9.51
CA LEU A 141 16.93 2.73 -9.80
C LEU A 141 17.01 4.26 -9.67
N LEU A 142 17.67 4.77 -8.63
CA LEU A 142 17.86 6.23 -8.46
C LEU A 142 18.75 6.82 -9.55
N ASP A 143 19.82 6.13 -9.94
CA ASP A 143 20.69 6.52 -11.06
C ASP A 143 19.90 6.59 -12.37
N ARG A 144 19.02 5.61 -12.63
CA ARG A 144 18.14 5.62 -13.80
C ARG A 144 17.17 6.79 -13.79
N ILE A 145 16.51 7.04 -12.65
CA ILE A 145 15.55 8.15 -12.52
C ILE A 145 16.26 9.50 -12.67
N ALA A 146 17.49 9.64 -12.15
CA ALA A 146 18.28 10.86 -12.27
C ALA A 146 18.85 11.06 -13.68
N GLY A 147 19.17 9.96 -14.39
CA GLY A 147 19.70 9.97 -15.76
C GLY A 147 18.62 10.07 -16.86
N ALA A 148 17.37 9.70 -16.56
CA ALA A 148 16.21 9.91 -17.41
C ALA A 148 15.88 11.41 -17.48
N SER A 149 16.53 12.08 -18.43
CA SER A 149 16.18 13.43 -18.86
C SER A 149 14.74 13.45 -19.39
N HIS A 150 14.05 14.57 -19.17
CA HIS A 150 12.65 14.82 -19.55
C HIS A 150 12.38 14.62 -21.06
N GLU A 151 12.11 13.41 -21.51
CA GLU A 151 11.38 13.18 -22.75
C GLU A 151 10.23 12.21 -22.45
N VAL A 152 9.04 12.76 -22.25
CA VAL A 152 7.78 12.00 -22.28
C VAL A 152 7.35 11.95 -23.75
N PRO A 153 7.28 10.76 -24.37
CA PRO A 153 6.73 10.64 -25.72
C PRO A 153 5.21 10.90 -25.68
N ASP A 154 4.73 11.81 -26.54
CA ASP A 154 3.34 12.29 -26.61
C ASP A 154 2.28 11.16 -26.72
N GLU A 155 2.66 9.97 -27.20
CA GLU A 155 1.73 8.84 -27.36
C GLU A 155 1.23 8.27 -26.02
N VAL A 156 2.03 8.35 -24.94
CA VAL A 156 1.69 7.75 -23.63
C VAL A 156 0.67 8.59 -22.85
N GLU A 157 0.60 9.90 -23.13
CA GLU A 157 -0.34 10.82 -22.49
C GLU A 157 -1.80 10.53 -22.93
N SER A 158 -1.98 10.05 -24.16
CA SER A 158 -3.29 9.71 -24.69
C SER A 158 -3.89 8.41 -24.11
N GLU A 159 -3.06 7.41 -23.81
CA GLU A 159 -3.51 6.12 -23.24
C GLU A 159 -3.85 6.23 -21.73
N LEU A 160 -3.22 7.14 -21.00
CA LEU A 160 -3.51 7.39 -19.57
C LEU A 160 -4.71 8.30 -19.33
N SER A 161 -5.27 8.91 -20.40
CA SER A 161 -6.46 9.77 -20.34
C SER A 161 -7.78 9.01 -20.51
N LYS A 162 -7.72 7.71 -20.82
CA LYS A 162 -8.91 6.85 -20.95
C LYS A 162 -9.41 6.44 -19.57
N GLU A 163 -10.35 7.23 -19.07
CA GLU A 163 -11.44 6.89 -18.14
C GLU A 163 -11.13 5.77 -17.13
N ASP A 164 -10.76 6.17 -15.91
CA ASP A 164 -10.90 5.32 -14.73
C ASP A 164 -12.37 4.89 -14.60
N VAL A 165 -12.56 3.59 -14.86
CA VAL A 165 -13.82 2.87 -14.79
C VAL A 165 -14.45 3.04 -13.39
N PRO A 166 -15.77 3.29 -13.30
CA PRO A 166 -16.44 3.44 -12.03
C PRO A 166 -16.56 2.09 -11.32
N TRP A 167 -15.93 1.97 -10.14
CA TRP A 167 -16.30 1.01 -9.10
C TRP A 167 -16.86 1.78 -7.90
#